data_AF-A0A1G1W5X7-F1
#
_entry.id   AF-A0A1G1W5X7-F1
#
_cell.length_a   1.000
_cell.length_b   1.000
_cell.length_c   1.000
_cell.angle_alpha   90.00
_cell.angle_beta   90.00
_cell.angle_gamma   90.00
#
_symmetry.space_group_name_H-M   'P 1'
#
loop_
_entity.id
_entity.type
_entity.pdbx_description
1 polymer ?
#
loop_
_entity_poly.entity_id
_entity_poly.type
_entity_poly.pdbx_seq_one_letter_code
_entity_poly.pdbx_strand_id
1 'polypeptide(L)' 'MCYEVWTPLQEVSYVEDISKFLDLKIKALEQHKSQLQDINYDEAIKGLNRYRGIMTGKGRFCECFQVLKTNKI' A
#
# COMPACT_ATOMS: atom_id res chain seq x y z
N MET A 1 -10.22 -10.01 1.37
CA MET A 1 -9.14 -9.19 1.97
C MET A 1 -9.24 -7.80 1.37
N CYS A 2 -9.18 -6.75 2.20
CA CYS A 2 -9.12 -5.36 1.73
C CYS A 2 -7.67 -4.87 1.76
N TYR A 3 -7.33 -3.94 0.87
CA TYR A 3 -6.03 -3.28 0.82
C TYR A 3 -6.20 -1.77 0.63
N GLU A 4 -5.17 -1.01 0.95
CA GLU A 4 -5.16 0.44 0.83
C GLU A 4 -4.86 0.87 -0.61
N VAL A 5 -5.84 1.51 -1.24
CA VAL A 5 -5.64 2.23 -2.51
C VAL A 5 -5.16 3.66 -2.21
N TRP A 6 -5.93 4.42 -1.43
CA TRP A 6 -5.52 5.78 -1.02
C TRP A 6 -5.88 6.06 0.44
N THR A 7 -7.12 5.78 0.86
CA THR A 7 -7.57 5.99 2.23
C THR A 7 -6.92 4.95 3.14
N PRO A 8 -6.22 5.36 4.22
CA PRO A 8 -5.69 4.41 5.17
C PRO A 8 -6.80 3.59 5.84
N LEU A 9 -6.61 2.27 5.93
CA LEU A 9 -7.49 1.39 6.69
C LEU A 9 -7.40 1.73 8.18
N GLN A 10 -8.56 1.88 8.82
CA GLN A 10 -8.64 2.07 10.27
C GLN A 10 -8.25 0.80 11.02
N GLU A 11 -8.69 -0.35 10.51
CA GLU A 11 -8.34 -1.67 11.05
C GLU A 11 -7.37 -2.39 10.13
N VAL A 12 -6.19 -2.72 10.67
CA VAL A 12 -5.15 -3.47 9.95
C VAL A 12 -4.99 -4.84 10.60
N SER A 13 -5.25 -5.90 9.83
CA SER A 13 -5.08 -7.29 10.27
C SER A 13 -3.72 -7.86 9.89
N TYR A 14 -3.10 -7.32 8.84
CA TYR A 14 -1.85 -7.83 8.29
C TYR A 14 -0.99 -6.69 7.72
N VAL A 15 0.32 -6.79 7.92
CA VAL A 15 1.32 -5.83 7.45
C VAL A 15 2.43 -6.60 6.73
N GLU A 16 2.68 -6.25 5.48
CA GLU A 16 3.75 -6.84 4.66
C GLU A 16 4.91 -5.84 4.52
N ASP A 17 6.15 -6.27 4.77
CA ASP A 17 7.34 -5.46 4.44
C ASP A 17 7.67 -5.60 2.96
N ILE A 18 7.30 -4.58 2.18
CA ILE A 18 7.56 -4.52 0.75
C ILE A 18 8.85 -3.79 0.41
N SER A 19 9.74 -3.52 1.37
CA SER A 19 10.95 -2.72 1.15
C SER A 19 11.86 -3.25 0.02
N LYS A 20 11.88 -4.57 -0.20
CA LYS A 20 12.64 -5.20 -1.30
C LYS A 20 11.95 -5.08 -2.66
N PHE A 21 10.66 -4.78 -2.67
CA PHE A 21 9.81 -4.75 -3.87
C PHE A 21 9.30 -3.35 -4.21
N LEU A 22 9.66 -2.32 -3.44
CA LEU A 22 9.19 -0.96 -3.66
C LEU A 22 9.48 -0.50 -5.09
N ASP A 23 10.71 -0.66 -5.58
CA ASP A 23 11.08 -0.21 -6.92
C ASP A 23 10.30 -0.95 -8.01
N LEU A 24 9.98 -2.22 -7.80
CA LEU A 24 9.13 -2.99 -8.71
C LEU A 24 7.69 -2.45 -8.72
N LYS A 25 7.15 -2.12 -7.54
CA LYS A 25 5.83 -1.50 -7.41
C LYS A 25 5.75 -0.15 -8.12
N ILE A 26 6.75 0.71 -7.95
CA ILE A 26 6.77 2.03 -8.63
C ILE A 26 6.83 1.85 -10.15
N LYS A 27 7.71 0.98 -10.65
CA LYS A 27 7.77 0.68 -12.10
C LYS A 27 6.46 0.14 -12.68
N ALA A 28 5.71 -0.63 -11.88
CA ALA A 28 4.38 -1.10 -12.28
C ALA A 28 3.38 0.06 -12.38
N LEU A 29 3.38 0.99 -11.42
CA LEU A 29 2.54 2.19 -11.46
C LEU A 29 2.86 3.09 -12.65
N GLU A 30 4.14 3.25 -12.99
CA GLU A 30 4.62 4.02 -14.15
C GLU A 30 4.04 3.53 -15.50
N GLN A 31 3.57 2.28 -15.57
CA GLN A 31 2.90 1.76 -16.77
C GLN A 31 1.51 2.38 -16.99
N HIS A 32 0.89 2.95 -15.95
CA HIS A 32 -0.43 3.56 -15.98
C HIS A 32 -0.36 5.07 -16.25
N LYS A 33 0.31 5.45 -17.35
CA LYS A 33 0.66 6.85 -17.66
C LYS A 33 -0.51 7.83 -17.62
N SER A 34 -1.68 7.47 -18.15
CA SER A 34 -2.84 8.36 -18.16
C SER A 34 -3.36 8.68 -16.75
N GLN A 35 -3.12 7.78 -15.77
CA GLN A 35 -3.55 7.96 -14.39
C GLN A 35 -2.52 8.78 -13.59
N LEU A 36 -1.27 8.81 -14.04
CA LEU A 36 -0.19 9.59 -13.42
C LEU A 36 0.02 10.96 -14.08
N GLN A 37 -0.64 11.24 -15.20
CA GLN A 37 -0.44 12.46 -15.97
C GLN A 37 -0.77 13.72 -15.16
N ASP A 38 -1.87 13.67 -14.40
CA ASP A 38 -2.40 14.83 -13.70
C ASP A 38 -2.11 14.79 -12.19
N ILE A 39 -1.71 13.62 -11.67
CA ILE A 39 -1.41 13.42 -10.25
C ILE A 39 -0.19 12.51 -10.06
N ASN A 40 0.71 12.90 -9.15
CA ASN A 40 1.87 12.09 -8.75
C ASN A 40 1.44 10.99 -7.75
N TYR A 41 0.57 10.09 -8.20
CA TYR A 41 -0.04 9.07 -7.35
C TYR A 41 0.97 8.00 -6.90
N ASP A 42 2.00 7.76 -7.70
CA ASP A 42 3.17 6.94 -7.39
C ASP A 42 3.94 7.45 -6.15
N GLU A 43 4.18 8.76 -6.05
CA GLU A 43 4.79 9.37 -4.87
C GLU A 43 3.82 9.36 -3.68
N ALA A 44 2.53 9.57 -3.90
CA ALA A 44 1.51 9.49 -2.85
C ALA A 44 1.46 8.09 -2.20
N ILE A 45 1.41 7.03 -3.00
CA ILE A 45 1.35 5.65 -2.47
C ILE A 45 2.66 5.22 -1.83
N LYS A 46 3.81 5.68 -2.36
CA LYS A 46 5.13 5.49 -1.73
C LYS A 46 5.20 6.14 -0.35
N GLY A 47 4.65 7.36 -0.23
CA GLY A 47 4.51 8.06 1.05
C GLY A 47 3.65 7.28 2.03
N LEU A 48 2.49 6.76 1.60
CA LEU A 48 1.62 5.91 2.42
C LEU A 48 2.34 4.64 2.88
N ASN A 49 3.06 3.95 1.99
CA ASN A 49 3.82 2.76 2.38
C ASN A 49 4.96 3.10 3.34
N ARG A 50 5.61 4.25 3.19
CA ARG A 50 6.63 4.72 4.14
C ARG A 50 6.02 5.02 5.51
N TYR A 51 4.89 5.71 5.53
CA TYR A 51 4.12 5.99 6.75
C TYR A 51 3.78 4.68 7.47
N ARG A 52 3.23 3.68 6.77
CA ARG A 52 2.94 2.36 7.35
C ARG A 52 4.19 1.67 7.88
N GLY A 53 5.31 1.71 7.16
CA GLY A 53 6.59 1.16 7.63
C GLY A 53 7.04 1.78 8.95
N ILE A 54 7.00 3.13 9.04
CA ILE A 54 7.36 3.87 10.25
C ILE A 54 6.41 3.55 11.41
N MET A 55 5.10 3.66 11.20
CA MET A 55 4.11 3.55 12.27
C MET A 55 3.94 2.12 12.78
N THR A 56 4.20 1.11 11.96
CA THR A 56 4.09 -0.31 12.36
C THR A 56 5.41 -0.88 12.88
N GLY A 57 6.55 -0.26 12.52
CA GLY A 57 7.89 -0.77 12.84
C GLY A 57 8.23 -2.10 12.15
N LYS A 58 7.46 -2.52 11.14
CA LYS A 58 7.61 -3.83 10.47
C LYS A 58 8.54 -3.81 9.26
N GLY A 59 8.97 -2.64 8.81
CA GLY A 59 9.80 -2.49 7.62
C GLY A 59 10.02 -1.02 7.27
N ARG A 60 10.77 -0.75 6.20
CA ARG A 60 10.94 0.64 5.71
C ARG A 60 9.72 1.10 4.94
N PHE A 61 9.14 0.21 4.13
CA PHE A 61 7.92 0.44 3.37
C PHE A 61 6.99 -0.75 3.54
N CYS A 62 5.76 -0.51 3.96
CA CYS A 62 4.81 -1.58 4.23
C CYS A 62 3.47 -1.37 3.51
N GLU A 63 2.85 -2.47 3.11
CA GLU A 63 1.45 -2.52 2.71
C GLU A 63 0.62 -3.10 3.85
N CYS A 64 -0.58 -2.55 4.04
CA CYS A 64 -1.50 -2.97 5.09
C CYS A 64 -2.78 -3.54 4.50
N PHE A 65 -3.27 -4.60 5.14
CA PHE A 65 -4.43 -5.35 4.69
C PHE A 65 -5.38 -5.62 5.85
N GLN A 66 -6.67 -5.72 5.54
CA GLN A 66 -7.70 -6.18 6.47
C GLN A 66 -8.21 -7.55 6.00
N VAL A 67 -8.19 -8.53 6.91
CA VAL A 67 -8.75 -9.86 6.63
C VAL A 67 -10.23 -9.82 6.95
N LEU A 68 -11.06 -9.84 5.91
CA LEU A 68 -12.51 -9.96 6.06
C LEU A 68 -12.85 -11.38 6.45
N LYS A 69 -13.54 -11.55 7.57
CA LYS A 69 -14.16 -12.82 7.95
C LYS A 69 -15.49 -12.94 7.23
N THR A 70 -15.70 -14.03 6.52
CA THR A 70 -17.04 -14.42 6.07
C THR A 70 -17.66 -15.31 7.14
N ASN A 71 -18.84 -14.95 7.61
CA ASN A 71 -19.65 -15.90 8.36
C ASN A 71 -20.12 -16.96 7.36
N LYS A 72 -19.89 -18.24 7.66
CA LYS A 72 -20.55 -19.32 6.93
C LYS A 72 -22.05 -19.20 7.23
N ILE A 73 -22.83 -19.00 6.18
CA ILE A 73 -24.29 -19.13 6.22
C ILE A 73 -24.64 -20.61 6.33
#